data_AF-A0A840AEY6-F1
#
_entry.id   AF-A0A840AEY6-F1
#
_cell.length_a   1.000
_cell.length_b   1.000
_cell.length_c   1.000
_cell.angle_alpha   90.00
_cell.angle_beta   90.00
_cell.angle_gamma   90.00
#
_symmetry.space_group_name_H-M   'P 1'
#
loop_
_entity.id
_entity.type
_entity.pdbx_description
1 polymer ?
#
loop_
_entity_poly.entity_id
_entity_poly.type
_entity_poly.pdbx_seq_one_letter_code
_entity_poly.pdbx_strand_id
1 'polypeptide(L)'
;MAPFPRRFLPLLLALALPACDGPSLVGLGAATVVSLPLTGRAPPDLLVSAVTGRDCSIVRLDRGMSYCAAPAPAPGNAPYCTRSLGQADCWVTRPPMLGPPLSTGPRGVVDGPTSLTPAQEADRAARWPGLF
;
A
#
# COMPACT_ATOMS: atom_id res chain seq x y z
N MET A 1 -22.19 19.37 15.94
CA MET A 1 -21.75 18.60 17.12
C MET A 1 -22.97 18.01 17.81
N ALA A 2 -23.18 16.69 17.76
CA ALA A 2 -24.26 16.05 18.52
C ALA A 2 -23.83 15.86 19.99
N PRO A 3 -24.72 16.08 20.98
CA PRO A 3 -24.39 15.87 22.39
C PRO A 3 -24.20 14.37 22.66
N PHE A 4 -23.01 13.97 23.11
CA PHE A 4 -22.75 12.60 23.53
C PHE A 4 -23.67 12.24 24.72
N PRO A 5 -24.34 11.07 24.72
CA PRO A 5 -25.22 10.69 25.82
C PRO A 5 -24.37 10.53 27.09
N ARG A 6 -24.76 11.19 28.19
CA ARG A 6 -24.10 11.11 29.52
C ARG A 6 -23.84 9.68 30.02
N ARG A 7 -24.57 8.68 29.50
CA ARG A 7 -24.40 7.25 29.81
C ARG A 7 -23.12 6.64 29.26
N PHE A 8 -22.49 7.22 28.24
CA PHE A 8 -21.20 6.76 27.69
C PHE A 8 -19.98 7.43 28.34
N LEU A 9 -20.20 8.45 29.18
CA LEU A 9 -19.15 9.16 29.89
C LEU A 9 -18.29 8.25 30.79
N PRO A 10 -18.83 7.34 31.62
CA PRO A 10 -17.97 6.49 32.47
C PRO A 10 -17.16 5.48 31.67
N LEU A 11 -17.68 5.02 30.52
CA LEU A 11 -16.98 4.10 29.63
C LEU A 11 -15.81 4.80 28.92
N LEU A 12 -16.04 6.02 28.42
CA LEU A 12 -14.99 6.87 27.82
C LEU A 12 -13.92 7.26 28.85
N LEU A 13 -14.34 7.57 30.09
CA LEU A 13 -13.42 7.90 31.18
C LEU A 13 -12.57 6.68 31.55
N ALA A 14 -13.18 5.50 31.75
CA ALA A 14 -12.46 4.26 32.04
C ALA A 14 -11.44 3.88 30.95
N LEU A 15 -11.72 4.17 29.68
CA LEU A 15 -10.79 3.96 28.57
C LEU A 15 -9.62 4.96 28.56
N ALA A 16 -9.83 6.16 29.10
CA ALA A 16 -8.83 7.23 29.16
C ALA A 16 -7.94 7.17 30.43
N LEU A 17 -8.42 6.58 31.53
CA LEU A 17 -7.66 6.41 32.77
C LEU A 17 -6.28 5.73 32.59
N PRO A 18 -6.14 4.64 31.81
CA PRO A 18 -4.83 4.01 31.65
C PRO A 18 -3.87 4.87 30.84
N ALA A 19 -4.32 5.86 30.05
CA ALA A 19 -3.43 6.64 29.18
C ALA A 19 -2.41 7.51 29.93
N CYS A 20 -2.57 7.68 31.25
CA CYS A 20 -1.73 8.54 32.08
C CYS A 20 -0.94 7.79 33.16
N ASP A 21 -1.00 6.45 33.19
CA ASP A 21 -0.09 5.68 34.05
C ASP A 21 1.25 5.44 33.34
N GLY A 22 2.34 5.50 34.10
CA GLY A 22 3.69 5.27 33.56
C GLY A 22 3.83 3.89 32.86
N PRO A 23 3.31 2.79 33.44
CA PRO A 23 3.39 1.46 32.84
C PRO A 23 2.78 1.35 31.43
N SER A 24 1.63 1.96 31.17
CA SER A 24 0.93 1.91 29.88
C SER A 24 1.63 2.77 28.83
N LEU A 25 2.17 3.93 29.22
CA LEU A 25 2.98 4.79 28.36
C LEU A 25 4.27 4.09 27.96
N VAL A 26 4.94 3.43 28.91
CA VAL A 26 6.12 2.60 28.63
C VAL A 26 5.76 1.40 27.76
N GLY A 27 4.64 0.74 28.02
CA GLY A 27 4.16 -0.40 27.23
C GLY A 27 3.85 -0.04 25.78
N LEU A 28 3.11 1.04 25.55
CA LEU A 28 2.81 1.56 24.22
C LEU A 28 4.07 2.07 23.50
N GLY A 29 4.96 2.75 24.22
CA GLY A 29 6.25 3.17 23.70
C GLY A 29 7.11 1.99 23.24
N ALA A 30 7.27 0.97 24.09
CA ALA A 30 8.00 -0.25 23.77
C ALA A 30 7.37 -1.01 22.59
N ALA A 31 6.05 -1.16 22.59
CA ALA A 31 5.33 -1.78 21.48
C ALA A 31 5.50 -1.01 20.17
N THR A 32 5.57 0.32 20.22
CA THR A 32 5.86 1.18 19.06
C THR A 32 7.28 0.96 18.55
N VAL A 33 8.28 0.94 19.44
CA VAL A 33 9.69 0.67 19.08
C VAL A 33 9.86 -0.70 18.42
N VAL A 34 9.07 -1.70 18.80
CA VAL A 34 9.12 -3.04 18.20
C VAL A 34 8.28 -3.13 16.91
N SER A 35 7.09 -2.55 16.89
CA SER A 35 6.16 -2.68 15.74
C SER A 35 6.59 -1.85 14.53
N LEU A 36 7.22 -0.69 14.73
CA LEU A 36 7.71 0.14 13.62
C LEU A 36 8.74 -0.58 12.73
N PRO A 37 9.84 -1.17 13.23
CA PRO A 37 10.81 -1.85 12.37
C PRO A 37 10.23 -3.13 11.76
N LEU A 38 9.31 -3.82 12.43
CA LEU A 38 8.72 -5.07 11.93
C LEU A 38 7.62 -4.85 10.90
N THR A 39 6.79 -3.83 11.09
CA THR A 39 5.57 -3.63 10.30
C THR A 39 5.48 -2.26 9.65
N GLY A 40 6.36 -1.32 9.97
CA GLY A 40 6.29 0.07 9.55
C GLY A 40 5.16 0.87 10.20
N ARG A 41 4.51 0.36 11.26
CA ARG A 41 3.27 0.90 11.84
C ARG A 41 3.30 0.87 13.36
N ALA A 42 2.66 1.86 13.98
CA ALA A 42 2.45 1.86 15.42
C ALA A 42 1.29 0.91 15.81
N PRO A 43 1.18 0.47 17.08
CA PRO A 43 0.08 -0.38 17.54
C PRO A 43 -1.33 0.13 17.22
N PRO A 44 -1.68 1.43 17.39
CA PRO A 44 -3.00 1.92 17.01
C PRO A 44 -3.22 1.87 15.49
N ASP A 45 -2.17 2.08 14.69
CA ASP A 45 -2.24 2.02 13.22
C ASP A 45 -2.53 0.59 12.74
N LEU A 46 -1.98 -0.43 13.42
CA LEU A 46 -2.28 -1.84 13.17
C LEU A 46 -3.77 -2.15 13.41
N LEU A 47 -4.34 -1.63 14.49
CA LEU A 47 -5.76 -1.82 14.80
C LEU A 47 -6.65 -1.16 13.75
N VAL A 48 -6.36 0.09 13.38
CA VAL A 48 -7.15 0.81 12.37
C VAL A 48 -7.00 0.15 11.00
N SER A 49 -5.81 -0.31 10.65
CA SER A 49 -5.58 -1.03 9.39
C SER A 49 -6.33 -2.36 9.36
N ALA A 50 -6.38 -3.09 10.48
CA ALA A 50 -7.14 -4.33 10.61
C ALA A 50 -8.65 -4.11 10.42
N VAL A 51 -9.19 -3.09 11.08
CA VAL A 51 -10.63 -2.79 11.04
C VAL A 51 -11.06 -2.25 9.68
N THR A 52 -10.23 -1.42 9.05
CA THR A 52 -10.57 -0.78 7.77
C THR A 52 -10.16 -1.61 6.54
N GLY A 53 -9.29 -2.62 6.71
CA GLY A 53 -8.67 -3.36 5.62
C GLY A 53 -7.78 -2.50 4.72
N ARG A 54 -7.43 -1.28 5.16
CA ARG A 54 -6.59 -0.34 4.41
C ARG A 54 -5.27 -0.18 5.12
N ASP A 55 -4.22 0.10 4.35
CA ASP A 55 -2.94 0.47 4.92
C ASP A 55 -3.02 1.88 5.52
N CYS A 56 -3.25 1.99 6.82
CA CYS A 56 -3.32 3.25 7.54
C CYS A 56 -2.13 3.38 8.50
N SER A 57 -1.41 4.50 8.46
CA SER A 57 -0.32 4.73 9.41
C SER A 57 0.01 6.20 9.65
N ILE A 58 0.47 6.50 10.86
CA ILE A 58 0.91 7.85 11.21
C ILE A 58 2.21 8.25 10.49
N VAL A 59 3.06 7.28 10.15
CA VAL A 59 4.28 7.50 9.35
C VAL A 59 3.94 8.04 7.97
N ARG A 60 2.82 7.63 7.36
CA ARG A 60 2.36 8.21 6.09
C ARG A 60 1.97 9.68 6.25
N LEU A 61 1.29 9.98 7.35
CA LEU A 61 0.86 11.35 7.67
C LEU A 61 2.08 12.26 7.90
N ASP A 62 3.11 11.78 8.58
CA ASP A 62 4.38 12.49 8.78
C ASP A 62 5.10 12.79 7.45
N ARG A 63 4.98 11.90 6.46
CA ARG A 63 5.47 12.10 5.08
C ARG A 63 4.57 13.00 4.21
N GLY A 64 3.56 13.65 4.80
CA GLY A 64 2.62 14.50 4.07
C GLY A 64 1.63 13.74 3.18
N MET A 65 1.48 12.43 3.36
CA MET A 65 0.49 11.63 2.64
C MET A 65 -0.81 11.52 3.44
N SER A 66 -1.87 11.03 2.80
CA SER A 66 -3.09 10.65 3.51
C SER A 66 -2.82 9.53 4.53
N TYR A 67 -3.50 9.61 5.68
CA TYR A 67 -3.36 8.64 6.78
C TYR A 67 -3.57 7.20 6.30
N CYS A 68 -4.63 6.94 5.53
CA CYS A 68 -4.83 5.67 4.84
C CYS A 68 -4.38 5.76 3.38
N ALA A 69 -3.74 4.71 2.89
CA ALA A 69 -3.36 4.57 1.50
C ALA A 69 -4.59 4.59 0.58
N ALA A 70 -4.43 5.24 -0.58
CA ALA A 70 -5.40 5.14 -1.65
C ALA A 70 -5.37 3.72 -2.27
N PRO A 71 -6.48 3.24 -2.85
CA PRO A 71 -6.47 2.02 -3.62
C PRO A 71 -5.41 2.07 -4.72
N ALA A 72 -4.71 0.95 -4.95
CA ALA A 72 -3.76 0.85 -6.04
C ALA A 72 -4.48 1.12 -7.38
N PRO A 73 -3.96 2.00 -8.24
CA PRO A 73 -4.54 2.19 -9.57
C PRO A 73 -4.39 0.90 -10.39
N ALA A 74 -5.24 0.71 -11.41
CA ALA A 74 -5.12 -0.41 -12.34
C ALA A 74 -3.69 -0.47 -12.93
N PRO A 75 -3.14 -1.66 -13.18
CA PRO A 75 -1.80 -1.76 -13.75
C PRO A 75 -1.81 -1.10 -15.14
N GLY A 76 -0.82 -0.23 -15.39
CA GLY A 76 -0.64 0.37 -16.70
C GLY A 76 -0.13 -0.65 -17.72
N ASN A 77 -0.22 -0.31 -19.01
CA ASN A 77 0.33 -1.15 -20.07
C ASN A 77 1.86 -1.26 -19.91
N ALA A 78 2.39 -2.49 -19.89
CA ALA A 78 3.82 -2.70 -19.87
C ALA A 78 4.46 -2.14 -21.16
N PRO A 79 5.58 -1.39 -21.06
CA PRO A 79 6.24 -0.85 -22.23
C PRO A 79 6.87 -1.97 -23.05
N TYR A 80 6.73 -1.87 -24.37
CA TYR A 80 7.37 -2.77 -25.33
C TYR A 80 8.69 -2.16 -25.79
N CYS A 81 9.80 -2.87 -25.58
CA CYS A 81 11.15 -2.37 -25.89
C CYS A 81 11.74 -3.06 -27.11
N THR A 82 12.15 -2.29 -28.11
CA THR A 82 12.80 -2.76 -29.34
C THR A 82 14.30 -2.54 -29.31
N ARG A 83 15.05 -3.35 -30.06
CA ARG A 83 16.49 -3.20 -30.20
C ARG A 83 16.81 -2.11 -31.22
N SER A 84 17.52 -1.06 -30.80
CA SER A 84 18.13 -0.07 -31.71
C SER A 84 19.64 -0.30 -31.86
N LEU A 85 20.31 0.55 -32.64
CA LEU A 85 21.74 0.46 -32.94
C LEU A 85 22.67 0.79 -31.75
N GLY A 86 22.17 1.48 -30.71
CA GLY A 86 22.99 1.88 -29.55
C GLY A 86 22.33 1.74 -28.17
N GLN A 87 21.00 1.64 -28.11
CA GLN A 87 20.23 1.57 -26.86
C GLN A 87 18.84 0.94 -27.08
N ALA A 88 18.17 0.52 -26.02
CA ALA A 88 16.80 0.00 -26.15
C ALA A 88 15.79 1.16 -26.22
N ASP A 89 14.91 1.14 -27.22
CA ASP A 89 13.80 2.10 -27.32
C ASP A 89 12.52 1.46 -26.79
N CYS A 90 11.95 2.03 -25.72
CA CYS A 90 10.76 1.51 -25.05
C CYS A 90 9.53 2.38 -25.32
N TRP A 91 8.41 1.72 -25.62
CA TRP A 91 7.18 2.37 -26.06
C TRP A 91 5.98 1.89 -25.24
N VAL A 92 5.19 2.82 -24.69
CA VAL A 92 3.93 2.51 -23.99
C VAL A 92 2.82 2.19 -24.98
N THR A 93 2.87 2.80 -26.16
CA THR A 93 1.98 2.53 -27.29
C THR A 93 2.85 2.21 -28.49
N ARG A 94 2.60 1.08 -29.16
CA ARG A 94 3.43 0.66 -30.30
C ARG A 94 3.42 1.77 -31.38
N PRO A 95 4.58 2.24 -31.83
CA PRO A 95 4.66 3.21 -32.91
C PRO A 95 4.06 2.66 -34.22
N PRO A 96 3.36 3.49 -35.00
CA PRO A 96 2.78 3.07 -36.28
C PRO A 96 3.81 2.52 -37.27
N MET A 97 5.06 2.99 -37.16
CA MET A 97 6.17 2.64 -38.06
C MET A 97 6.67 1.20 -37.89
N LEU A 98 6.30 0.51 -36.80
CA LEU A 98 6.71 -0.88 -36.54
C LEU A 98 5.89 -1.93 -37.30
N GLY A 99 4.93 -1.51 -38.13
CA GLY A 99 4.12 -2.40 -38.96
C GLY A 99 3.22 -3.37 -38.18
N PRO A 100 2.35 -4.13 -38.86
CA PRO A 100 1.64 -5.25 -38.25
C PRO A 100 2.65 -6.29 -37.75
N PRO A 101 2.30 -7.09 -36.72
CA PRO A 101 3.16 -8.18 -36.30
C PRO A 101 3.32 -9.15 -37.47
N LEU A 102 4.44 -9.05 -38.19
CA LEU A 102 4.89 -10.13 -39.06
C LEU A 102 4.96 -11.40 -38.21
N SER A 103 4.76 -12.58 -38.80
CA SER A 103 4.90 -13.87 -38.10
C SER A 103 6.26 -14.03 -37.37
N THR A 104 7.23 -13.20 -37.74
CA THR A 104 8.57 -13.02 -37.15
C THR A 104 8.80 -11.58 -36.69
N GLY A 105 7.79 -10.97 -36.04
CA GLY A 105 7.84 -9.60 -35.53
C GLY A 105 9.09 -9.32 -34.68
N PRO A 106 9.49 -8.04 -34.54
CA PRO A 106 10.71 -7.69 -33.81
C PRO A 106 10.65 -8.30 -32.40
N ARG A 107 11.62 -9.15 -32.06
CA ARG A 107 11.70 -9.70 -30.70
C ARG A 107 12.09 -8.56 -29.75
N GLY A 108 11.39 -8.48 -28.62
CA GLY A 108 11.71 -7.48 -27.61
C GLY A 108 13.13 -7.69 -27.09
N VAL A 109 13.78 -6.60 -26.66
CA VAL A 109 15.09 -6.71 -25.96
C VAL A 109 14.92 -7.34 -24.57
N VAL A 110 13.73 -7.19 -23.99
CA VAL A 110 13.36 -7.75 -22.69
C VAL A 110 12.16 -8.67 -22.88
N ASP A 111 12.38 -9.97 -22.76
CA ASP A 111 11.34 -11.00 -22.71
C ASP A 111 10.92 -11.22 -21.24
N GLY A 112 10.45 -10.15 -20.59
CA GLY A 112 9.83 -10.23 -19.26
C GLY A 112 8.32 -10.40 -19.38
N PRO A 113 7.63 -10.93 -18.35
CA PRO A 113 6.17 -10.98 -18.34
C PRO A 113 5.59 -9.56 -18.48
N THR A 114 4.79 -9.34 -19.52
CA THR A 114 4.15 -8.05 -19.83
C THR A 114 2.88 -7.80 -19.05
N SER A 115 2.43 -8.81 -18.30
CA SER A 115 1.25 -8.76 -17.44
C SER A 115 1.49 -9.55 -16.16
N LEU A 116 0.86 -9.10 -15.08
CA LEU A 116 0.79 -9.88 -13.85
C LEU A 116 -0.12 -11.08 -14.05
N THR A 117 0.28 -12.23 -13.50
CA THR A 117 -0.63 -13.37 -13.35
C THR A 117 -1.80 -12.99 -12.45
N PRO A 118 -2.96 -13.68 -12.51
CA PRO A 118 -4.10 -13.39 -11.63
C PRO A 118 -3.73 -13.40 -10.14
N ALA A 119 -2.86 -14.32 -9.71
CA ALA A 119 -2.38 -14.38 -8.33
C ALA A 119 -1.50 -13.17 -7.95
N GLN A 120 -0.65 -12.70 -8.87
CA GLN A 120 0.18 -11.51 -8.63
C GLN A 120 -0.65 -10.22 -8.61
N GLU A 121 -1.68 -10.13 -9.46
CA GLU A 121 -2.60 -8.98 -9.40
C GLU A 121 -3.44 -9.00 -8.12
N ALA A 122 -3.87 -10.19 -7.66
CA ALA A 122 -4.57 -10.35 -6.40
C ALA A 122 -3.72 -9.91 -5.21
N ASP A 123 -2.46 -10.35 -5.13
CA ASP A 123 -1.51 -9.94 -4.09
C ASP A 123 -1.24 -8.42 -4.11
N ARG A 124 -1.03 -7.85 -5.31
CA ARG A 124 -0.85 -6.40 -5.50
C ARG A 124 -2.07 -5.59 -5.02
N ALA A 125 -3.27 -6.09 -5.30
CA ALA A 125 -4.52 -5.44 -4.93
C ALA A 125 -5.02 -5.85 -3.53
N ALA A 126 -4.27 -6.70 -2.82
CA ALA A 126 -4.70 -7.26 -1.56
C ALA A 126 -4.91 -6.16 -0.51
N ARG A 127 -5.93 -6.37 0.31
CA ARG A 127 -6.22 -5.51 1.45
C ARG A 127 -5.32 -5.86 2.62
N TRP A 128 -5.05 -4.89 3.48
CA TRP A 128 -4.24 -5.13 4.66
C TRP A 128 -4.93 -6.15 5.59
N PRO A 129 -4.22 -7.13 6.19
CA PRO A 129 -2.75 -7.35 6.18
C PRO A 129 -2.22 -8.27 5.06
N GLY A 130 -2.99 -8.54 4.01
CA GLY A 130 -2.59 -9.42 2.90
C GLY A 130 -2.90 -10.89 3.15
N LEU A 131 -3.94 -11.19 3.95
CA LEU A 131 -4.27 -12.56 4.35
C LEU A 131 -5.24 -13.29 3.41
N PHE A 132 -5.82 -12.63 2.40
CA PHE A 132 -6.76 -13.24 1.45
C PHE A 132 -6.71 -12.55 0.09
#